data_AF-G3U4R7-F1
#
_entry.id   AF-G3U4R7-F1
#
_cell.length_a   1.000
_cell.length_b   1.000
_cell.length_c   1.000
_cell.angle_alpha   90.00
_cell.angle_beta   90.00
_cell.angle_gamma   90.00
#
_symmetry.space_group_name_H-M   'P 1'
#
loop_
_entity.id
_entity.type
_entity.pdbx_description
1 polymer ?
#
loop_
_entity_poly.entity_id
_entity_poly.type
_entity_poly.pdbx_seq_one_letter_code
_entity_poly.pdbx_strand_id
1 'polypeptide(L)' 'ETFKIDPALSQQIRFYKRLPKQIEERNERLKEEMLGKLKDLGNLVLRPFGLSTENFQIKQDSSTGSYSINFVQNPNNNR' A
#
# COMPACT_ATOMS: atom_id res chain seq x y z
N GLU A 1 -23.71 20.24 38.38
CA GLU A 1 -24.50 19.09 37.90
C GLU A 1 -23.59 18.13 37.14
N THR A 2 -23.54 16.87 37.56
CA THR A 2 -22.65 15.86 36.96
C THR A 2 -23.28 15.39 35.65
N PHE A 3 -22.66 15.76 34.52
CA PHE A 3 -23.07 15.37 33.17
C PHE A 3 -23.00 13.83 33.05
N LYS A 4 -24.12 13.15 33.34
CA LYS A 4 -24.24 11.70 33.20
C LYS A 4 -24.20 11.40 31.71
N ILE A 5 -23.04 11.01 31.21
CA ILE A 5 -22.91 10.44 29.87
C ILE A 5 -23.71 9.15 29.86
N ASP A 6 -24.79 9.11 29.09
CA ASP A 6 -25.63 7.94 28.95
C ASP A 6 -24.79 6.68 28.63
N PRO A 7 -24.92 5.58 29.38
CA PRO A 7 -24.13 4.36 29.15
C PRO A 7 -24.36 3.75 27.76
N ALA A 8 -25.54 4.00 27.16
CA ALA A 8 -25.85 3.63 25.78
C ALA A 8 -24.99 4.39 24.75
N LEU A 9 -24.76 5.68 24.98
CA LEU A 9 -23.92 6.52 24.12
C LEU A 9 -22.44 6.08 24.18
N SER A 10 -22.00 5.67 25.37
CA SER A 10 -20.64 5.16 25.62
C SER A 10 -20.33 3.85 24.87
N GLN A 11 -21.32 2.96 24.72
CA GLN A 11 -21.18 1.73 23.93
C GLN A 11 -21.18 2.04 22.42
N GLN A 12 -22.04 2.95 21.97
CA GLN A 12 -22.10 3.34 20.56
C GLN A 12 -20.80 4.01 20.10
N ILE A 13 -20.24 4.95 20.87
CA ILE A 13 -18.95 5.61 20.54
C ILE A 13 -17.80 4.59 20.41
N ARG A 14 -17.79 3.55 21.26
CA ARG A 14 -16.78 2.47 21.16
C ARG A 14 -16.96 1.61 19.91
N PHE A 15 -18.19 1.38 19.48
CA PHE A 15 -18.49 0.63 18.26
C PHE A 15 -18.06 1.42 17.02
N TYR A 16 -18.49 2.68 16.92
CA TYR A 16 -18.12 3.59 15.82
C TYR A 16 -16.62 3.82 15.68
N LYS A 17 -15.83 3.73 16.77
CA LYS A 17 -14.36 3.81 16.72
C LYS A 17 -13.68 2.52 16.22
N ARG A 18 -14.33 1.36 16.30
CA ARG A 18 -13.75 0.07 15.91
C ARG A 18 -13.99 -0.30 14.44
N LEU A 19 -15.13 0.09 13.89
CA LEU A 19 -15.48 -0.15 12.49
C LEU A 19 -14.45 0.42 11.48
N PRO A 20 -13.99 1.67 11.58
CA PRO A 20 -13.07 2.23 10.58
C PRO A 20 -11.71 1.53 10.58
N LYS A 21 -11.21 1.10 11.74
CA LYS A 21 -9.93 0.35 11.83
C LYS A 21 -9.96 -0.97 11.06
N GLN A 22 -11.07 -1.70 11.10
CA GLN A 22 -11.18 -2.96 10.37
C GLN A 22 -11.28 -2.74 8.87
N ILE A 23 -11.93 -1.65 8.45
CA ILE A 23 -12.01 -1.26 7.03
C ILE A 23 -10.63 -0.84 6.54
N GLU A 24 -9.88 -0.08 7.33
CA GLU A 24 -8.52 0.36 7.00
C GLU A 24 -7.56 -0.83 6.86
N GLU A 25 -7.53 -1.75 7.83
CA GLU A 25 -6.69 -2.95 7.77
C GLU A 25 -7.03 -3.84 6.55
N ARG A 26 -8.32 -3.98 6.23
CA ARG A 26 -8.76 -4.71 5.02
C ARG A 26 -8.34 -3.98 3.75
N ASN A 27 -8.45 -2.66 3.71
CA ASN A 27 -8.06 -1.85 2.57
C ASN A 27 -6.53 -1.85 2.37
N GLU A 28 -5.74 -1.83 3.44
CA GLU A 28 -4.28 -1.94 3.36
C GLU A 28 -3.87 -3.30 2.79
N ARG A 29 -4.41 -4.40 3.31
CA ARG A 29 -4.16 -5.74 2.76
C ARG A 29 -4.58 -5.87 1.30
N LEU A 30 -5.76 -5.34 0.95
CA LEU A 30 -6.24 -5.36 -0.43
C LEU A 30 -5.31 -4.55 -1.34
N LYS A 31 -4.85 -3.38 -0.90
CA LYS A 31 -3.90 -2.54 -1.66
C LYS A 31 -2.58 -3.25 -1.87
N GLU A 32 -2.02 -3.87 -0.84
CA GLU A 32 -0.78 -4.65 -0.95
C GLU A 32 -0.94 -5.81 -1.94
N GLU A 33 -2.04 -6.55 -1.86
CA GLU A 33 -2.32 -7.66 -2.77
C GLU A 33 -2.49 -7.19 -4.21
N MET A 34 -3.24 -6.10 -4.43
CA MET A 34 -3.43 -5.52 -5.76
C MET A 34 -2.13 -4.96 -6.34
N LEU A 35 -1.32 -4.27 -5.52
CA LEU A 35 0.00 -3.77 -5.93
C LEU A 35 0.92 -4.93 -6.31
N GLY A 36 0.93 -6.01 -5.52
CA GLY A 36 1.64 -7.24 -5.84
C GLY A 36 1.21 -7.84 -7.19
N LYS A 37 -0.10 -7.94 -7.42
CA LYS A 37 -0.63 -8.45 -8.71
C LYS A 37 -0.27 -7.56 -9.90
N LEU A 38 -0.32 -6.23 -9.74
CA LEU A 38 0.10 -5.28 -10.78
C LEU A 38 1.60 -5.42 -11.08
N LYS A 39 2.41 -5.65 -10.04
CA LYS A 39 3.85 -5.91 -10.17
C LYS A 39 4.11 -7.21 -10.94
N ASP A 40 3.39 -8.27 -10.63
CA ASP A 40 3.49 -9.56 -11.33
C ASP A 40 3.08 -9.45 -12.79
N LEU A 41 2.02 -8.70 -13.09
CA LEU A 41 1.61 -8.41 -14.46
C LEU A 41 2.69 -7.63 -15.20
N GLY A 42 3.26 -6.60 -14.57
CA GLY A 42 4.40 -5.87 -15.11
C GLY A 42 5.58 -6.79 -15.40
N ASN A 43 5.92 -7.69 -14.47
CA ASN A 43 6.98 -8.67 -14.66
C ASN A 43 6.67 -9.62 -15.83
N LEU A 44 5.43 -10.06 -16.03
CA LEU A 44 5.05 -10.90 -17.16
C LEU A 44 5.33 -10.21 -18.50
N VAL A 45 5.03 -8.92 -18.60
CA VAL A 45 5.28 -8.11 -19.80
C VAL A 45 6.77 -7.80 -19.99
N LEU A 46 7.52 -7.66 -18.90
CA LEU A 46 8.94 -7.27 -18.91
C LEU A 46 9.90 -8.45 -19.08
N ARG A 47 9.51 -9.67 -18.69
CA ARG A 47 10.31 -10.90 -18.81
C ARG A 47 10.87 -11.17 -20.22
N PRO A 48 10.10 -11.01 -21.33
CA PRO A 48 10.63 -11.18 -22.68
C PRO A 48 11.80 -10.24 -23.02
N PHE A 49 11.91 -9.11 -22.32
CA PHE A 49 12.98 -8.13 -22.49
C PHE A 49 14.15 -8.34 -21.50
N GLY A 50 14.11 -9.41 -20.70
CA GLY A 50 15.08 -9.64 -19.62
C GLY A 50 14.96 -8.65 -18.44
N LEU A 51 13.84 -7.93 -18.38
CA LEU A 51 13.56 -6.90 -17.37
C LEU A 51 12.53 -7.39 -16.35
N SER A 52 12.46 -6.67 -15.24
CA SER A 52 11.50 -6.84 -14.16
C SER A 52 11.15 -5.49 -13.56
N THR A 53 10.03 -5.44 -12.84
CA THR A 53 9.61 -4.28 -12.05
C THR A 53 10.63 -3.87 -10.99
N GLU A 54 11.53 -4.76 -10.57
CA GLU A 54 12.65 -4.42 -9.66
C GLU A 54 13.72 -3.55 -10.32
N ASN A 55 13.83 -3.59 -11.64
CA ASN A 55 14.78 -2.76 -12.37
C ASN A 55 14.36 -1.29 -12.35
N PHE A 56 13.10 -0.97 -12.03
CA PHE A 56 12.58 0.40 -11.99
C PHE A 56 12.38 0.85 -10.55
N GLN A 57 13.40 1.49 -9.98
CA GLN A 57 13.37 2.00 -8.62
C GLN A 57 12.73 3.39 -8.58
N ILE A 58 11.54 3.47 -7.99
CA ILE A 58 10.84 4.73 -7.77
C ILE A 58 11.34 5.35 -6.48
N LYS A 59 11.87 6.57 -6.56
CA LYS A 59 12.24 7.39 -5.40
C LYS A 59 11.33 8.60 -5.32
N GLN A 60 10.60 8.71 -4.23
CA GLN A 60 9.83 9.89 -3.89
C GLN A 60 10.74 10.86 -3.11
N ASP A 61 10.84 12.09 -3.59
CA ASP A 61 11.48 13.16 -2.84
C ASP A 61 10.50 13.68 -1.78
N SER A 62 10.77 13.38 -0.51
CA SER A 62 9.94 13.80 0.63
C SER A 62 9.82 15.31 0.79
N SER A 63 10.72 16.10 0.19
CA SER A 63 10.72 17.56 0.30
C SER A 63 9.86 18.24 -0.76
N THR A 64 9.79 17.69 -1.97
CA THR A 64 9.06 18.29 -3.11
C THR A 64 7.83 17.49 -3.51
N GLY A 65 7.69 16.24 -3.03
CA GLY A 65 6.66 15.31 -3.47
C GLY A 65 6.91 14.74 -4.88
N SER A 66 8.04 15.05 -5.51
CA SER A 66 8.37 14.61 -6.86
C SER A 66 8.70 13.12 -6.89
N TYR A 67 8.28 12.44 -7.95
CA TYR A 67 8.65 11.05 -8.21
C TYR A 67 9.75 10.99 -9.27
N SER A 68 10.85 10.35 -8.93
CA SER A 68 11.93 10.03 -9.87
C SER A 68 12.01 8.52 -10.07
N ILE A 69 12.22 8.08 -11.31
CA ILE A 69 12.38 6.67 -11.63
C ILE A 69 13.84 6.45 -11.99
N ASN A 70 14.52 5.60 -11.23
CA ASN A 70 15.88 5.17 -11.50
C ASN A 70 15.85 3.76 -12.08
N PHE A 71 16.54 3.56 -13.20
CA PHE A 71 16.67 2.23 -13.78
C PHE A 71 17.97 1.58 -13.30
N VAL A 72 17.86 0.39 -12.70
CA VAL A 72 18.99 -0.41 -12.23
C VAL A 72 19.04 -1.70 -13.05
N GLN A 73 20.07 -1.82 -13.87
CA GLN A 73 20.31 -3.00 -14.68
C GLN A 73 20.95 -4.08 -13.80
N ASN A 74 20.24 -5.18 -13.55
CA ASN A 74 20.76 -6.28 -12.74
C ASN A 74 21.53 -7.24 -13.67
N PRO A 75 22.86 -7.39 -13.55
CA PRO A 75 23.67 -8.16 -14.51
C PRO A 75 23.49 -9.68 -14.43
N ASN A 76 22.67 -10.20 -13.51
CA ASN A 76 22.59 -11.62 -13.16
C ASN A 76 21.35 -12.39 -13.69
N ASN A 77 20.51 -11.80 -14.54
CA ASN A 77 19.30 -12.47 -15.05
C ASN A 77 19.51 -13.38 -16.28
N ASN A 78 20.75 -13.65 -16.68
CA ASN A 78 21.08 -14.58 -17.77
C ASN A 78 21.62 -15.91 -17.22
N ARG A 79 20.74 -16.79 -16.74
CA ARG A 79 20.97 -18.23 -16.64
C ARG A 79 19.69 -19.01 -16.90
#